data_AF-A0A952WY49-F1
#
_entry.id   AF-A0A952WY49-F1
#
_cell.length_a   1.000
_cell.length_b   1.000
_cell.length_c   1.000
_cell.angle_alpha   90.00
_cell.angle_beta   90.00
_cell.angle_gamma   90.00
#
_symmetry.space_group_name_H-M   'P 1'
#
loop_
_entity.id
_entity.type
_entity.pdbx_description
1 polymer ?
#
loop_
_entity_poly.entity_id
_entity_poly.type
_entity_poly.pdbx_seq_one_letter_code
_entity_poly.pdbx_strand_id
1 'polypeptide(L)'
;MTRCPRRLLLSRYALAAALLACLIGLPAIAADPEPKLVVRDVNVYVMSNYGSSLNHRDLFRSTLPGFASAKRTMADRRQLNQPSPSGLITFEGQPAPDIDVLMEFENGRFFAAWPPATQRSRRLLWPHAALGATGDAPPQLPDGHWLSHLRETDRLWISAGRRSERFILYDAELPFAAPMKVTLAEGGYGIANLSRFALHDIVIFRPEGEKWTTARLERLETTAKKENPAEKKPPEGPDAIFEDGQPSAAPMPDAAAPAAAAPAAPAATPAPEGLSVLITDGAVAPVAIAVAADAVAPGETPPPPPGETPAAPGQAAPAAGDQPVTPVQADATPLSKDEALKIWADRLRELNLGDAEIRHLTEILGAQALRADSATVVFRLDEEQLDALLPLEVTPLPDRQIRVALVVLLDSDPDLMNRVDGLVKQLGAGTYSEREAAAARLRALGPAARPRLQEAVNNSDPEISFRAESILEEFDFPEGGVPN
;
A
#
# COMPACT_ATOMS: atom_id res chain seq x y z
N MET A 1 0.24 62.47 -68.41
CA MET A 1 -0.64 62.73 -67.24
C MET A 1 -0.86 61.40 -66.53
N THR A 2 -0.11 61.11 -65.47
CA THR A 2 -0.22 59.87 -64.70
C THR A 2 0.13 60.17 -63.24
N ARG A 3 -0.87 60.10 -62.35
CA ARG A 3 -0.70 60.25 -60.90
C ARG A 3 -0.62 58.86 -60.27
N CYS A 4 0.42 58.64 -59.46
CA CYS A 4 0.71 57.42 -58.71
C CYS A 4 0.13 57.51 -57.28
N PRO A 5 -0.55 56.48 -56.72
CA PRO A 5 -1.11 56.56 -55.38
C PRO A 5 -0.10 56.04 -54.34
N ARG A 6 0.42 56.93 -53.49
CA ARG A 6 1.44 56.64 -52.46
C ARG A 6 0.89 56.60 -51.03
N ARG A 7 -0.42 56.38 -50.83
CA ARG A 7 -1.10 56.58 -49.52
C ARG A 7 -1.59 55.35 -48.75
N LEU A 8 -1.29 54.11 -49.18
CA LEU A 8 -1.80 52.90 -48.50
C LEU A 8 -0.81 52.10 -47.65
N LEU A 9 0.47 52.49 -47.59
CA LEU A 9 1.51 51.72 -46.86
C LEU A 9 1.77 52.18 -45.42
N LEU A 10 1.32 53.35 -45.00
CA LEU A 10 1.59 53.89 -43.64
C LEU A 10 0.58 53.43 -42.57
N SER A 11 -0.57 52.89 -42.95
CA SER A 11 -1.62 52.47 -41.99
C SER A 11 -1.38 51.08 -41.38
N ARG A 12 -0.70 50.17 -42.09
CA ARG A 12 -0.44 48.82 -41.59
C ARG A 12 0.70 48.72 -40.57
N TYR A 13 1.67 49.65 -40.60
CA TYR A 13 2.76 49.67 -39.62
C TYR A 13 2.37 50.28 -38.28
N ALA A 14 1.41 51.23 -38.25
CA ALA A 14 0.92 51.82 -37.00
C ALA A 14 0.11 50.82 -36.16
N LEU A 15 -0.67 49.93 -36.79
CA LEU A 15 -1.43 48.90 -36.07
C LEU A 15 -0.53 47.78 -35.52
N ALA A 16 0.53 47.41 -36.23
CA ALA A 16 1.52 46.43 -35.78
C ALA A 16 2.36 46.96 -34.58
N ALA A 17 2.69 48.25 -34.56
CA ALA A 17 3.41 48.87 -33.44
C ALA A 17 2.52 49.00 -32.18
N ALA A 18 1.22 49.26 -32.34
CA ALA A 18 0.29 49.32 -31.20
C ALA A 18 0.02 47.94 -30.58
N LEU A 19 -0.05 46.88 -31.39
CA LEU A 19 -0.16 45.49 -30.89
C LEU A 19 1.12 44.99 -30.20
N LEU A 20 2.29 45.45 -30.64
CA LEU A 20 3.57 45.13 -29.99
C LEU A 20 3.75 45.89 -28.65
N ALA A 21 3.20 47.11 -28.51
CA ALA A 21 3.29 47.89 -27.28
C ALA A 21 2.37 47.36 -26.15
N CYS A 22 1.23 46.73 -26.48
CA CYS A 22 0.37 46.08 -25.47
C CYS A 22 0.94 44.76 -24.91
N LEU A 23 1.95 44.17 -25.54
CA LEU A 23 2.63 42.96 -25.06
C LEU A 23 3.74 43.25 -24.03
N ILE A 24 4.16 44.51 -23.85
CA ILE A 24 5.26 44.90 -22.94
C ILE A 24 4.72 45.30 -21.54
N GLY A 25 3.39 45.38 -21.37
CA GLY A 25 2.74 45.81 -20.13
C GLY A 25 2.14 44.68 -19.29
N LEU A 26 2.42 43.41 -19.58
CA LEU A 26 2.01 42.32 -18.69
C LEU A 26 2.80 42.48 -17.38
N PRO A 27 2.13 42.66 -16.22
CA PRO A 27 2.84 42.65 -14.95
C PRO A 27 3.63 41.35 -14.89
N ALA A 28 4.92 41.43 -14.58
CA ALA A 28 5.70 40.26 -14.26
C ALA A 28 4.91 39.50 -13.20
N ILE A 29 4.38 38.34 -13.56
CA ILE A 29 3.76 37.42 -12.62
C ILE A 29 4.90 37.10 -11.67
N ALA A 30 4.86 37.70 -10.47
CA ALA A 30 5.82 37.38 -9.44
C ALA A 30 5.72 35.87 -9.23
N ALA A 31 6.82 35.15 -9.47
CA ALA A 31 6.86 33.73 -9.20
C ALA A 31 6.45 33.55 -7.72
N ASP A 32 5.50 32.65 -7.48
CA ASP A 32 5.14 32.31 -6.11
C ASP A 32 6.41 31.93 -5.34
N PRO A 33 6.56 32.35 -4.08
CA PRO A 33 7.73 32.02 -3.29
C PRO A 33 7.89 30.49 -3.26
N GLU A 34 9.10 30.01 -3.49
CA GLU A 34 9.39 28.57 -3.43
C GLU A 34 8.98 28.02 -2.06
N PRO A 35 8.21 26.91 -2.01
CA PRO A 35 7.75 26.33 -0.77
C PRO A 35 8.95 25.91 0.10
N LYS A 36 8.88 26.18 1.41
CA LYS A 36 10.00 25.85 2.31
C LYS A 36 10.06 24.36 2.59
N LEU A 37 8.93 23.68 2.69
CA LEU A 37 8.84 22.25 2.89
C LEU A 37 7.69 21.66 2.07
N VAL A 38 8.05 20.75 1.17
CA VAL A 38 7.11 19.92 0.43
C VAL A 38 7.26 18.48 0.91
N VAL A 39 6.15 17.89 1.36
CA VAL A 39 6.07 16.48 1.75
C VAL A 39 5.27 15.74 0.67
N ARG A 40 5.82 14.63 0.16
CA ARG A 40 5.10 13.74 -0.74
C ARG A 40 4.93 12.39 -0.09
N ASP A 41 3.70 11.91 -0.01
CA ASP A 41 3.35 10.59 0.48
C ASP A 41 2.70 9.80 -0.65
N VAL A 42 3.40 8.78 -1.15
CA VAL A 42 2.96 7.97 -2.28
C VAL A 42 2.85 6.50 -1.90
N ASN A 43 1.77 5.85 -2.34
CA ASN A 43 1.44 4.49 -1.96
C ASN A 43 0.98 3.68 -3.17
N VAL A 44 1.42 2.42 -3.25
CA VAL A 44 0.74 1.40 -4.05
C VAL A 44 0.21 0.33 -3.12
N TYR A 45 -1.10 0.11 -3.19
CA TYR A 45 -1.78 -0.99 -2.54
C TYR A 45 -2.17 -2.05 -3.57
N VAL A 46 -2.19 -3.31 -3.14
CA VAL A 46 -2.73 -4.43 -3.90
C VAL A 46 -3.86 -5.04 -3.10
N MET A 47 -4.98 -5.33 -3.74
CA MET A 47 -6.08 -6.05 -3.10
C MET A 47 -6.79 -6.98 -4.09
N SER A 48 -7.40 -8.05 -3.60
CA SER A 48 -8.32 -8.86 -4.40
C SER A 48 -9.71 -8.25 -4.40
N ASN A 49 -10.44 -8.37 -5.51
CA ASN A 49 -11.86 -8.04 -5.58
C ASN A 49 -12.73 -8.90 -4.62
N TYR A 50 -12.19 -10.00 -4.12
CA TYR A 50 -12.81 -10.88 -3.11
C TYR A 50 -12.23 -10.67 -1.70
N GLY A 51 -11.28 -9.74 -1.56
CA GLY A 51 -10.63 -9.41 -0.29
C GLY A 51 -11.30 -8.26 0.46
N SER A 52 -10.92 -8.10 1.72
CA SER A 52 -11.41 -7.06 2.63
C SER A 52 -10.31 -6.14 3.17
N SER A 53 -9.11 -6.19 2.58
CA SER A 53 -7.99 -5.34 2.98
C SER A 53 -7.08 -4.97 1.81
N LEU A 54 -6.54 -3.76 1.89
CA LEU A 54 -5.38 -3.33 1.12
C LEU A 54 -4.14 -4.03 1.65
N ASN A 55 -3.31 -4.53 0.75
CA ASN A 55 -2.06 -5.22 1.04
C ASN A 55 -2.24 -6.39 2.02
N HIS A 56 -3.27 -7.21 1.86
CA HIS A 56 -3.41 -8.42 2.66
C HIS A 56 -2.11 -9.25 2.63
N ARG A 57 -1.67 -9.76 3.79
CA ARG A 57 -0.42 -10.54 3.96
C ARG A 57 -0.14 -11.60 2.88
N ASP A 58 -1.19 -12.24 2.37
CA ASP A 58 -1.05 -13.37 1.45
C ASP A 58 -1.00 -12.98 -0.03
N LEU A 59 -1.20 -11.70 -0.37
CA LEU A 59 -1.21 -11.25 -1.77
C LEU A 59 0.18 -11.09 -2.37
N PHE A 60 1.19 -10.84 -1.53
CA PHE A 60 2.57 -10.69 -1.98
C PHE A 60 3.56 -10.98 -0.85
N ARG A 61 4.76 -11.40 -1.24
CA ARG A 61 5.91 -11.55 -0.34
C ARG A 61 6.71 -10.27 -0.30
N SER A 62 7.32 -9.97 0.85
CA SER A 62 8.12 -8.76 1.00
C SER A 62 9.45 -8.88 0.26
N THR A 63 9.79 -7.84 -0.48
CA THR A 63 11.13 -7.63 -1.06
C THR A 63 11.83 -6.45 -0.40
N LEU A 64 11.33 -6.02 0.77
CA LEU A 64 11.96 -4.95 1.54
C LEU A 64 13.31 -5.42 2.08
N PRO A 65 14.30 -4.52 2.16
CA PRO A 65 15.61 -4.88 2.68
C PRO A 65 15.51 -5.31 4.15
N GLY A 66 16.36 -6.25 4.58
CA GLY A 66 16.29 -6.84 5.92
C GLY A 66 16.38 -5.81 7.07
N PHE A 67 17.03 -4.66 6.85
CA PHE A 67 17.09 -3.58 7.84
C PHE A 67 15.74 -2.87 8.07
N ALA A 68 14.79 -2.97 7.14
CA ALA A 68 13.43 -2.43 7.29
C ALA A 68 12.55 -3.29 8.22
N SER A 69 13.08 -4.41 8.74
CA SER A 69 12.44 -5.27 9.73
C SER A 69 11.03 -5.73 9.32
N ALA A 70 10.88 -6.11 8.06
CA ALA A 70 9.60 -6.55 7.50
C ALA A 70 9.08 -7.81 8.22
N LYS A 71 7.81 -7.74 8.65
CA LYS A 71 7.10 -8.84 9.33
C LYS A 71 6.36 -9.78 8.37
N ARG A 72 6.32 -9.43 7.08
CA ARG A 72 5.78 -10.31 6.04
C ARG A 72 6.76 -11.43 5.72
N THR A 73 6.23 -12.52 5.19
CA THR A 73 7.05 -13.58 4.60
C THR A 73 7.90 -13.00 3.47
N MET A 74 9.21 -13.23 3.54
CA MET A 74 10.16 -12.74 2.56
C MET A 74 10.00 -13.47 1.22
N ALA A 75 10.24 -12.73 0.14
CA ALA A 75 10.32 -13.30 -1.19
C ALA A 75 11.56 -14.18 -1.35
N ASP A 76 11.51 -15.10 -2.31
CA ASP A 76 12.67 -15.93 -2.64
C ASP A 76 13.83 -15.06 -3.11
N ARG A 77 15.06 -15.55 -2.93
CA ARG A 77 16.29 -14.82 -3.30
C ARG A 77 16.28 -14.29 -4.73
N ARG A 78 15.65 -15.01 -5.67
CA ARG A 78 15.54 -14.62 -7.09
C ARG A 78 14.57 -13.46 -7.34
N GLN A 79 13.68 -13.19 -6.39
CA GLN A 79 12.63 -12.19 -6.45
C GLN A 79 12.91 -10.98 -5.55
N LEU A 80 13.95 -10.99 -4.72
CA LEU A 80 14.27 -9.88 -3.80
C LEU A 80 14.48 -8.51 -4.48
N ASN A 81 14.84 -8.50 -5.77
CA ASN A 81 14.98 -7.26 -6.54
C ASN A 81 13.69 -6.81 -7.23
N GLN A 82 12.59 -7.58 -7.09
CA GLN A 82 11.30 -7.20 -7.66
C GLN A 82 10.61 -6.17 -6.75
N PRO A 83 10.02 -5.10 -7.31
CA PRO A 83 9.25 -4.14 -6.53
C PRO A 83 8.07 -4.80 -5.80
N SER A 84 7.93 -4.52 -4.51
CA SER A 84 6.77 -4.92 -3.71
C SER A 84 5.92 -3.70 -3.32
N PRO A 85 4.60 -3.85 -3.13
CA PRO A 85 3.74 -2.79 -2.61
C PRO A 85 4.28 -2.20 -1.30
N SER A 86 4.39 -0.87 -1.26
CA SER A 86 4.85 -0.10 -0.10
C SER A 86 4.40 1.35 -0.20
N GLY A 87 4.39 2.04 0.95
CA GLY A 87 4.28 3.49 1.02
C GLY A 87 5.65 4.15 1.15
N LEU A 88 5.79 5.34 0.57
CA LEU A 88 7.02 6.12 0.49
C LEU A 88 6.72 7.57 0.83
N ILE A 89 7.46 8.16 1.77
CA ILE A 89 7.42 9.59 2.07
C ILE A 89 8.75 10.23 1.71
N THR A 90 8.73 11.31 0.93
CA THR A 90 9.91 12.10 0.58
C THR A 90 9.72 13.56 0.94
N PHE A 91 10.84 14.26 1.11
CA PHE A 91 10.88 15.66 1.51
C PHE A 91 11.67 16.47 0.49
N GLU A 92 11.17 17.65 0.14
CA GLU A 92 11.83 18.61 -0.76
C GLU A 92 11.73 20.02 -0.16
N GLY A 93 12.69 20.88 -0.48
CA GLY A 93 12.72 22.27 -0.03
C GLY A 93 13.94 22.57 0.82
N GLN A 94 13.76 23.40 1.84
CA GLN A 94 14.82 23.83 2.75
C GLN A 94 15.06 22.78 3.84
N PRO A 95 16.32 22.56 4.25
CA PRO A 95 16.64 21.80 5.44
C PRO A 95 15.86 22.32 6.66
N ALA A 96 15.34 21.40 7.46
CA ALA A 96 14.50 21.72 8.60
C ALA A 96 14.88 20.80 9.77
N PRO A 97 15.32 21.35 10.92
CA PRO A 97 15.53 20.56 12.11
C PRO A 97 14.18 20.23 12.77
N ASP A 98 14.16 19.16 13.57
CA ASP A 98 13.08 18.87 14.52
C ASP A 98 11.70 18.72 13.88
N ILE A 99 11.58 17.75 12.97
CA ILE A 99 10.33 17.36 12.33
C ILE A 99 9.80 16.08 12.97
N ASP A 100 8.53 16.09 13.34
CA ASP A 100 7.78 14.90 13.71
C ASP A 100 6.96 14.41 12.52
N VAL A 101 7.04 13.12 12.22
CA VAL A 101 6.19 12.47 11.22
C VAL A 101 5.38 11.39 11.92
N LEU A 102 4.06 11.52 11.90
CA LEU A 102 3.12 10.63 12.56
C LEU A 102 2.16 10.01 11.55
N MET A 103 2.08 8.68 11.58
CA MET A 103 1.06 7.91 10.87
C MET A 103 0.30 7.07 11.87
N GLU A 104 -1.03 7.17 11.85
CA GLU A 104 -1.91 6.43 12.76
C GLU A 104 -3.22 6.10 12.05
N PHE A 105 -3.70 4.87 12.22
CA PHE A 105 -5.00 4.44 11.68
C PHE A 105 -5.84 3.76 12.75
N GLU A 106 -7.16 3.78 12.57
CA GLU A 106 -8.08 3.14 13.51
C GLU A 106 -7.96 1.61 13.47
N ASN A 107 -7.86 1.04 12.27
CA ASN A 107 -7.82 -0.40 12.04
C ASN A 107 -6.77 -0.74 10.97
N GLY A 108 -6.07 -1.86 11.14
CA GLY A 108 -4.97 -2.27 10.26
C GLY A 108 -3.73 -2.69 11.04
N ARG A 109 -2.61 -2.81 10.34
CA ARG A 109 -1.30 -3.11 10.93
C ARG A 109 -0.14 -2.65 10.04
N PHE A 110 0.96 -2.27 10.67
CA PHE A 110 2.23 -2.01 10.00
C PHE A 110 3.11 -3.27 10.00
N PHE A 111 3.56 -3.65 8.81
CA PHE A 111 4.49 -4.76 8.58
C PHE A 111 5.94 -4.32 8.51
N ALA A 112 6.23 -3.10 8.09
CA ALA A 112 7.60 -2.57 8.02
C ALA A 112 7.61 -1.04 8.16
N ALA A 113 8.75 -0.51 8.60
CA ALA A 113 9.03 0.92 8.67
C ALA A 113 10.54 1.17 8.58
N TRP A 114 10.96 2.13 7.75
CA TRP A 114 12.34 2.58 7.62
C TRP A 114 12.40 4.09 7.33
N PRO A 115 13.31 4.88 7.93
CA PRO A 115 14.16 4.54 9.08
C PRO A 115 13.38 3.98 10.28
N PRO A 116 14.03 3.42 11.30
CA PRO A 116 13.33 2.86 12.44
C PRO A 116 12.45 3.92 13.11
N ALA A 117 11.16 3.62 13.23
CA ALA A 117 10.16 4.47 13.88
C ALA A 117 9.87 3.98 15.31
N THR A 118 9.35 4.85 16.15
CA THR A 118 8.65 4.43 17.37
C THR A 118 7.33 3.79 16.96
N GLN A 119 7.28 2.46 17.01
CA GLN A 119 6.09 1.70 16.60
C GLN A 119 5.23 1.32 17.81
N ARG A 120 3.94 1.66 17.75
CA ARG A 120 2.87 1.01 18.52
C ARG A 120 1.97 0.26 17.53
N SER A 121 1.04 -0.57 18.03
CA SER A 121 0.23 -1.49 17.19
C SER A 121 -0.31 -0.85 15.90
N ARG A 122 -0.85 0.37 16.00
CA ARG A 122 -1.50 1.10 14.89
C ARG A 122 -0.88 2.47 14.60
N ARG A 123 0.34 2.71 15.09
CA ARG A 123 0.99 4.02 15.02
C ARG A 123 2.48 3.89 14.72
N LEU A 124 2.95 4.68 13.76
CA LEU A 124 4.37 4.95 13.52
C LEU A 124 4.65 6.42 13.82
N LEU A 125 5.72 6.67 14.57
CA LEU A 125 6.19 8.01 14.86
C LEU A 125 7.69 8.09 14.61
N TRP A 126 8.12 9.04 13.79
CA TRP A 126 9.51 9.47 13.67
C TRP A 126 9.65 10.80 14.38
N PRO A 127 9.98 10.80 15.69
CA PRO A 127 10.05 12.03 16.46
C PRO A 127 11.40 12.72 16.25
N HIS A 128 11.42 14.05 16.32
CA HIS A 128 12.62 14.88 16.31
C HIS A 128 13.58 14.57 15.15
N ALA A 129 13.03 14.25 13.97
CA ALA A 129 13.84 13.97 12.79
C ALA A 129 14.45 15.26 12.24
N ALA A 130 15.62 15.17 11.61
CA ALA A 130 16.25 16.32 10.96
C ALA A 130 16.27 16.12 9.44
N LEU A 131 15.79 17.12 8.70
CA LEU A 131 15.88 17.17 7.25
C LEU A 131 17.13 17.95 6.83
N GLY A 132 17.96 17.35 5.98
CA GLY A 132 19.23 17.93 5.54
C GLY A 132 19.55 17.67 4.07
N ALA A 133 20.40 18.50 3.47
CA ALA A 133 20.90 18.26 2.11
C ALA A 133 21.87 17.06 2.03
N THR A 134 22.45 16.68 3.17
CA THR A 134 23.37 15.55 3.34
C THR A 134 22.89 14.70 4.52
N GLY A 135 23.19 13.41 4.50
CA GLY A 135 22.91 12.49 5.60
C GLY A 135 24.07 11.54 5.86
N ASP A 136 23.94 10.75 6.92
CA ASP A 136 24.87 9.67 7.22
C ASP A 136 24.83 8.57 6.16
N ALA A 137 25.88 7.75 6.10
CA ALA A 137 25.94 6.60 5.20
C ALA A 137 24.77 5.63 5.49
N PRO A 138 23.82 5.44 4.55
CA PRO A 138 22.69 4.55 4.77
C PRO A 138 23.16 3.08 4.70
N PRO A 139 22.42 2.13 5.29
CA PRO A 139 22.76 0.71 5.18
C PRO A 139 22.83 0.28 3.71
N GLN A 140 23.77 -0.60 3.37
CA GLN A 140 23.94 -1.07 1.99
C GLN A 140 22.68 -1.79 1.50
N LEU A 141 22.22 -1.42 0.31
CA LEU A 141 21.21 -2.18 -0.44
C LEU A 141 21.92 -3.26 -1.28
N PRO A 142 21.27 -4.41 -1.53
CA PRO A 142 21.76 -5.37 -2.51
C PRO A 142 21.94 -4.73 -3.90
N ASP A 143 22.89 -5.24 -4.67
CA ASP A 143 23.10 -4.78 -6.05
C ASP A 143 21.83 -4.99 -6.89
N GLY A 144 21.42 -3.93 -7.59
CA GLY A 144 20.20 -3.95 -8.41
C GLY A 144 18.90 -3.96 -7.61
N HIS A 145 18.92 -3.67 -6.31
CA HIS A 145 17.70 -3.53 -5.53
C HIS A 145 16.86 -2.37 -6.05
N TRP A 146 15.55 -2.58 -6.18
CA TRP A 146 14.63 -1.63 -6.81
C TRP A 146 14.57 -0.25 -6.10
N LEU A 147 14.75 -0.20 -4.78
CA LEU A 147 14.85 1.06 -4.02
C LEU A 147 16.14 1.89 -4.27
N SER A 148 17.15 1.36 -4.99
CA SER A 148 18.44 2.05 -5.12
C SER A 148 18.33 3.43 -5.75
N HIS A 149 17.40 3.60 -6.71
CA HIS A 149 17.19 4.87 -7.39
C HIS A 149 16.75 6.01 -6.46
N LEU A 150 16.11 5.68 -5.33
CA LEU A 150 15.64 6.69 -4.36
C LEU A 150 16.80 7.38 -3.62
N ARG A 151 17.97 6.74 -3.58
CA ARG A 151 19.19 7.31 -2.95
C ARG A 151 19.93 8.29 -3.85
N GLU A 152 19.65 8.24 -5.15
CA GLU A 152 20.28 9.06 -6.19
C GLU A 152 19.44 10.32 -6.52
N THR A 153 18.49 10.65 -5.66
CA THR A 153 17.55 11.76 -5.86
C THR A 153 18.06 13.07 -5.25
N ASP A 154 17.32 14.16 -5.50
CA ASP A 154 17.55 15.48 -4.89
C ASP A 154 16.78 15.69 -3.57
N ARG A 155 16.00 14.69 -3.12
CA ARG A 155 15.18 14.76 -1.90
C ARG A 155 16.02 14.99 -0.66
N LEU A 156 15.50 15.70 0.34
CA LEU A 156 16.20 15.90 1.60
C LEU A 156 16.42 14.56 2.29
N TRP A 157 17.57 14.42 2.94
CA TRP A 157 17.84 13.33 3.85
C TRP A 157 17.04 13.53 5.13
N ILE A 158 16.30 12.51 5.54
CA ILE A 158 15.70 12.44 6.87
C ILE A 158 16.62 11.65 7.80
N SER A 159 17.07 12.31 8.87
CA SER A 159 17.86 11.72 9.94
C SER A 159 16.95 11.42 11.13
N ALA A 160 16.70 10.15 11.41
CA ALA A 160 15.90 9.68 12.55
C ALA A 160 16.76 8.80 13.46
N GLY A 161 17.10 9.32 14.64
CA GLY A 161 18.05 8.68 15.54
C GLY A 161 19.46 8.62 14.94
N ARG A 162 20.00 7.41 14.75
CA ARG A 162 21.34 7.18 14.15
C ARG A 162 21.28 6.74 12.68
N ARG A 163 20.13 6.91 12.04
CA ARG A 163 19.89 6.45 10.68
C ARG A 163 19.47 7.64 9.83
N SER A 164 20.03 7.70 8.63
CA SER A 164 19.66 8.68 7.60
C SER A 164 19.24 7.95 6.34
N GLU A 165 18.23 8.47 5.65
CA GLU A 165 17.78 7.99 4.34
C GLU A 165 17.16 9.16 3.54
N ARG A 166 17.04 9.04 2.21
CA ARG A 166 16.36 10.04 1.36
C ARG A 166 14.83 9.97 1.43
N PHE A 167 14.30 8.97 2.13
CA PHE A 167 12.90 8.64 2.17
C PHE A 167 12.53 7.95 3.49
N ILE A 168 11.25 8.02 3.84
CA ILE A 168 10.60 7.08 4.76
C ILE A 168 9.91 6.02 3.91
N LEU A 169 10.03 4.76 4.31
CA LEU A 169 9.38 3.60 3.69
C LEU A 169 8.54 2.91 4.74
N TYR A 170 7.34 2.49 4.38
CA TYR A 170 6.50 1.68 5.26
C TYR A 170 5.67 0.67 4.47
N ASP A 171 5.21 -0.34 5.18
CA ASP A 171 4.29 -1.35 4.66
C ASP A 171 3.12 -1.47 5.63
N ALA A 172 1.92 -1.19 5.15
CA ALA A 172 0.69 -1.22 5.91
C ALA A 172 -0.35 -2.12 5.23
N GLU A 173 -1.07 -2.89 6.03
CA GLU A 173 -2.31 -3.57 5.66
C GLU A 173 -3.47 -2.85 6.34
N LEU A 174 -4.44 -2.42 5.54
CA LEU A 174 -5.56 -1.58 5.97
C LEU A 174 -6.87 -2.27 5.59
N PRO A 175 -7.88 -2.31 6.47
CA PRO A 175 -9.19 -2.85 6.11
C PRO A 175 -9.85 -1.96 5.06
N PHE A 176 -10.28 -2.57 3.97
CA PHE A 176 -10.84 -1.88 2.81
C PHE A 176 -11.61 -2.88 1.96
N ALA A 177 -12.91 -2.70 1.86
CA ALA A 177 -13.73 -3.49 0.95
C ALA A 177 -13.48 -3.07 -0.50
N ALA A 178 -13.54 -4.02 -1.44
CA ALA A 178 -13.40 -3.74 -2.87
C ALA A 178 -14.39 -2.62 -3.29
N PRO A 179 -13.90 -1.47 -3.78
CA PRO A 179 -14.73 -0.28 -3.93
C PRO A 179 -15.44 -0.22 -5.28
N MET A 180 -15.22 -1.19 -6.17
CA MET A 180 -15.86 -1.22 -7.47
C MET A 180 -16.26 -2.63 -7.88
N LYS A 181 -17.26 -2.70 -8.77
CA LYS A 181 -17.62 -3.90 -9.51
C LYS A 181 -17.34 -3.67 -11.00
N VAL A 182 -16.73 -4.65 -11.65
CA VAL A 182 -16.49 -4.66 -13.09
C VAL A 182 -17.35 -5.74 -13.75
N THR A 183 -18.00 -5.38 -14.85
CA THR A 183 -18.82 -6.27 -15.69
C THR A 183 -18.41 -6.13 -17.15
N LEU A 184 -18.81 -7.08 -17.99
CA LEU A 184 -18.69 -6.92 -19.45
C LEU A 184 -19.72 -5.91 -19.97
N ALA A 185 -19.32 -5.10 -20.94
CA ALA A 185 -20.21 -4.23 -21.71
C ALA A 185 -19.84 -4.30 -23.20
N GLU A 186 -20.73 -3.82 -24.08
CA GLU A 186 -20.44 -3.78 -25.51
C GLU A 186 -19.22 -2.88 -25.78
N GLY A 187 -18.17 -3.48 -26.37
CA GLY A 187 -16.91 -2.78 -26.69
C GLY A 187 -15.96 -2.54 -25.50
N GLY A 188 -16.28 -3.03 -24.31
CA GLY A 188 -15.40 -2.84 -23.15
C GLY A 188 -16.00 -3.34 -21.84
N TYR A 189 -16.07 -2.46 -20.86
CA TYR A 189 -16.39 -2.78 -19.48
C TYR A 189 -17.53 -1.92 -18.96
N GLY A 190 -18.31 -2.46 -18.04
CA GLY A 190 -19.18 -1.70 -17.16
C GLY A 190 -18.54 -1.61 -15.78
N ILE A 191 -18.44 -0.41 -15.21
CA ILE A 191 -17.89 -0.19 -13.87
C ILE A 191 -18.93 0.45 -12.98
N ALA A 192 -19.10 -0.05 -11.75
CA ALA A 192 -19.94 0.55 -10.72
C ALA A 192 -19.11 0.83 -9.45
N ASN A 193 -19.26 2.02 -8.87
CA ASN A 193 -18.61 2.39 -7.61
C ASN A 193 -19.48 1.97 -6.42
N LEU A 194 -18.93 1.08 -5.59
CA LEU A 194 -19.57 0.57 -4.39
C LEU A 194 -19.15 1.34 -3.12
N SER A 195 -18.17 2.23 -3.23
CA SER A 195 -17.67 3.02 -2.11
C SER A 195 -18.43 4.33 -1.93
N ARG A 196 -18.23 4.96 -0.76
CA ARG A 196 -18.79 6.28 -0.43
C ARG A 196 -18.00 7.47 -0.99
N PHE A 197 -16.84 7.21 -1.60
CA PHE A 197 -15.97 8.23 -2.16
C PHE A 197 -15.89 8.08 -3.68
N ALA A 198 -15.53 9.14 -4.39
CA ALA A 198 -15.24 9.02 -5.82
C ALA A 198 -13.94 8.22 -6.01
N LEU A 199 -13.84 7.49 -7.13
CA LEU A 199 -12.59 6.88 -7.55
C LEU A 199 -12.02 7.67 -8.72
N HIS A 200 -10.71 7.86 -8.75
CA HIS A 200 -10.04 8.70 -9.75
C HIS A 200 -9.12 7.85 -10.61
N ASP A 201 -8.87 8.31 -11.84
CA ASP A 201 -7.79 7.82 -12.70
C ASP A 201 -7.85 6.31 -12.94
N ILE A 202 -9.02 5.79 -13.28
CA ILE A 202 -9.24 4.35 -13.42
C ILE A 202 -8.68 3.89 -14.75
N VAL A 203 -7.83 2.85 -14.70
CA VAL A 203 -7.29 2.16 -15.86
C VAL A 203 -7.46 0.66 -15.69
N ILE A 204 -8.19 0.03 -16.61
CA ILE A 204 -8.28 -1.43 -16.72
C ILE A 204 -7.19 -1.91 -17.67
N PHE A 205 -6.38 -2.88 -17.23
CA PHE A 205 -5.40 -3.57 -18.07
C PHE A 205 -5.89 -4.98 -18.35
N ARG A 206 -6.10 -5.34 -19.62
CA ARG A 206 -6.44 -6.70 -20.03
C ARG A 206 -5.28 -7.29 -20.84
N PRO A 207 -4.70 -8.43 -20.43
CA PRO A 207 -3.61 -9.04 -21.17
C PRO A 207 -4.08 -9.58 -22.52
N GLU A 208 -3.24 -9.38 -23.53
CA GLU A 208 -3.34 -9.93 -24.88
C GLU A 208 -1.93 -10.37 -25.34
N GLY A 209 -1.53 -11.57 -24.90
CA GLY A 209 -0.16 -12.05 -25.06
C GLY A 209 0.81 -11.27 -24.16
N GLU A 210 1.83 -10.65 -24.76
CA GLU A 210 2.83 -9.80 -24.08
C GLU A 210 2.45 -8.30 -24.08
N LYS A 211 1.22 -7.99 -24.49
CA LYS A 211 0.67 -6.63 -24.57
C LYS A 211 -0.60 -6.51 -23.75
N TRP A 212 -1.06 -5.28 -23.56
CA TRP A 212 -2.28 -4.99 -22.79
C TRP A 212 -3.21 -4.05 -23.55
N THR A 213 -4.47 -4.45 -23.69
CA THR A 213 -5.53 -3.50 -24.04
C THR A 213 -5.90 -2.72 -22.79
N THR A 214 -6.21 -1.43 -22.96
CA THR A 214 -6.53 -0.53 -21.85
C THR A 214 -7.93 0.03 -21.95
N ALA A 215 -8.60 0.28 -20.84
CA ALA A 215 -9.84 1.06 -20.79
C ALA A 215 -9.70 2.11 -19.69
N ARG A 216 -10.11 3.36 -19.93
CA ARG A 216 -9.79 4.50 -19.05
C ARG A 216 -11.02 5.30 -18.66
N LEU A 217 -11.08 5.72 -17.40
CA LEU A 217 -12.10 6.61 -16.88
C LEU A 217 -11.47 7.56 -15.86
N GLU A 218 -11.56 8.87 -16.11
CA GLU A 218 -10.91 9.88 -15.24
C GLU A 218 -11.49 9.90 -13.83
N ARG A 219 -12.80 9.71 -13.71
CA ARG A 219 -13.51 9.80 -12.43
C ARG A 219 -14.77 8.95 -12.45
N LEU A 220 -14.98 8.20 -11.38
CA LEU A 220 -16.19 7.40 -11.14
C LEU A 220 -16.85 7.88 -9.85
N GLU A 221 -17.97 8.58 -9.99
CA GLU A 221 -18.71 9.13 -8.87
C GLU A 221 -19.30 8.04 -7.97
N THR A 222 -19.53 8.37 -6.70
CA THR A 222 -20.24 7.50 -5.78
C THR A 222 -21.75 7.53 -6.06
N THR A 223 -22.38 6.38 -5.94
CA THR A 223 -23.83 6.19 -6.03
C THR A 223 -24.47 6.17 -4.63
N ALA A 224 -23.64 6.05 -3.58
CA ALA A 224 -24.09 6.07 -2.21
C ALA A 224 -24.69 7.45 -1.94
N LYS A 225 -25.97 7.48 -1.56
CA LYS A 225 -26.57 8.71 -1.03
C LYS A 225 -25.68 9.15 0.13
N LYS A 226 -25.18 10.38 0.08
CA LYS A 226 -24.56 11.03 1.26
C LYS A 226 -25.57 10.90 2.40
N GLU A 227 -25.34 9.97 3.32
CA GLU A 227 -26.04 9.99 4.59
C GLU A 227 -25.69 11.33 5.23
N ASN A 228 -26.70 12.20 5.36
CA ASN A 228 -26.51 13.51 5.96
C ASN A 228 -26.03 13.29 7.40
N PRO A 229 -24.82 13.74 7.79
CA PRO A 229 -24.31 13.53 9.16
C PRO A 229 -25.13 14.26 10.23
N ALA A 230 -26.09 15.10 9.82
CA ALA A 230 -26.87 15.98 10.65
C ALA A 230 -28.19 15.35 11.11
N GLU A 231 -28.15 14.26 11.88
CA GLU A 231 -29.25 13.91 12.81
C GLU A 231 -28.88 12.84 13.85
N LYS A 232 -27.63 12.78 14.33
CA LYS A 232 -27.40 12.19 15.66
C LYS A 232 -27.77 13.23 16.70
N LYS A 233 -29.08 13.26 17.03
CA LYS A 233 -29.60 13.96 18.21
C LYS A 233 -28.72 13.53 19.41
N PRO A 234 -28.19 14.46 20.23
CA PRO A 234 -27.47 14.09 21.44
C PRO A 234 -28.33 13.13 22.26
N PRO A 235 -27.79 12.08 22.87
CA PRO A 235 -28.55 11.32 23.85
C PRO A 235 -29.02 12.33 24.92
N GLU A 236 -30.33 12.53 25.00
CA GLU A 236 -30.98 13.21 26.11
C GLU A 236 -30.59 12.40 27.36
N GLY A 237 -29.62 12.92 28.11
CA GLY A 237 -29.24 12.36 29.40
C GLY A 237 -30.42 12.50 30.37
N PRO A 238 -30.64 11.53 31.27
CA PRO A 238 -31.50 11.77 32.41
C PRO A 238 -30.77 12.67 33.40
N ASP A 239 -31.13 13.96 33.41
CA ASP A 239 -30.99 14.80 34.59
C ASP A 239 -31.87 14.20 35.71
N ALA A 240 -31.24 13.70 36.77
CA ALA A 240 -31.62 14.00 38.15
C ALA A 240 -30.69 13.32 39.14
N ILE A 241 -30.56 14.01 40.29
CA ILE A 241 -30.02 13.56 41.58
C ILE A 241 -28.50 13.77 41.73
N PHE A 242 -28.09 14.96 42.17
CA PHE A 242 -27.70 15.21 43.57
C PHE A 242 -27.40 16.70 43.78
N GLU A 243 -28.28 17.37 44.53
CA GLU A 243 -28.00 18.64 45.21
C GLU A 243 -27.59 18.35 46.67
N ASP A 244 -26.84 19.31 47.22
CA ASP A 244 -26.52 19.58 48.64
C ASP A 244 -25.35 18.87 49.33
N GLY A 245 -24.16 19.47 49.17
CA GLY A 245 -23.61 20.39 50.18
C GLY A 245 -22.94 19.82 51.44
N GLN A 246 -21.61 19.90 51.53
CA GLN A 246 -20.91 20.39 52.74
C GLN A 246 -19.43 20.72 52.49
N PRO A 247 -18.88 21.84 53.01
CA PRO A 247 -17.46 22.15 52.97
C PRO A 247 -16.74 21.62 54.21
N SER A 248 -15.59 20.97 54.04
CA SER A 248 -14.66 20.73 55.15
C SER A 248 -13.23 20.97 54.70
N ALA A 249 -12.65 21.99 55.30
CA ALA A 249 -11.23 22.31 55.25
C ALA A 249 -10.46 21.40 56.23
N ALA A 250 -9.36 20.82 55.77
CA ALA A 250 -8.17 20.62 56.60
C ALA A 250 -6.93 20.43 55.71
N PRO A 251 -5.77 20.99 56.12
CA PRO A 251 -4.58 21.13 55.29
C PRO A 251 -3.71 19.87 55.29
N MET A 252 -3.10 19.56 54.13
CA MET A 252 -2.01 18.60 54.05
C MET A 252 -0.72 19.20 54.64
N PRO A 253 0.05 18.46 55.44
CA PRO A 253 1.38 18.90 55.86
C PRO A 253 2.42 18.60 54.78
N ASP A 254 3.34 19.56 54.63
CA ASP A 254 4.63 19.44 53.97
C ASP A 254 5.36 18.14 54.36
N ALA A 255 5.80 17.39 53.36
CA ALA A 255 6.81 16.34 53.53
C ALA A 255 7.96 16.63 52.57
N ALA A 256 9.06 17.02 53.20
CA ALA A 256 10.33 17.41 52.63
C ALA A 256 10.97 16.33 51.74
N ALA A 257 11.68 16.82 50.72
CA ALA A 257 12.66 16.08 49.95
C ALA A 257 13.78 15.50 50.83
N PRO A 258 14.25 14.27 50.56
CA PRO A 258 15.60 13.88 50.91
C PRO A 258 16.55 13.97 49.72
N ALA A 259 17.73 14.46 50.07
CA ALA A 259 18.87 14.76 49.23
C ALA A 259 19.41 13.57 48.43
N ALA A 260 20.02 13.93 47.30
CA ALA A 260 20.82 13.09 46.44
C ALA A 260 22.00 12.44 47.20
N ALA A 261 22.16 11.13 47.00
CA ALA A 261 23.40 10.42 47.25
C ALA A 261 23.75 9.60 46.00
N ALA A 262 24.84 9.98 45.35
CA ALA A 262 25.47 9.23 44.26
C ALA A 262 26.15 7.97 44.81
N PRO A 263 26.11 6.84 44.09
CA PRO A 263 27.14 5.82 44.21
C PRO A 263 28.04 5.81 42.97
N ALA A 264 29.32 5.74 43.28
CA ALA A 264 30.45 5.68 42.38
C ALA A 264 30.45 4.43 41.48
N ALA A 265 31.03 4.60 40.30
CA ALA A 265 31.40 3.54 39.36
C ALA A 265 32.38 2.53 39.98
N PRO A 266 32.26 1.23 39.70
CA PRO A 266 33.37 0.31 39.79
C PRO A 266 34.08 0.16 38.43
N ALA A 267 35.39 0.04 38.56
CA ALA A 267 36.41 0.08 37.54
C ALA A 267 36.39 -1.11 36.54
N ALA A 268 36.99 -0.82 35.39
CA ALA A 268 37.32 -1.75 34.33
C ALA A 268 38.26 -2.87 34.80
N THR A 269 38.02 -4.09 34.28
CA THR A 269 38.97 -5.21 34.32
C THR A 269 39.27 -5.60 32.87
N PRO A 270 40.53 -5.92 32.51
CA PRO A 270 41.00 -5.96 31.13
C PRO A 270 40.67 -7.26 30.38
N ALA A 271 40.71 -7.14 29.05
CA ALA A 271 40.59 -8.21 28.06
C ALA A 271 41.71 -9.26 28.18
N PRO A 272 41.46 -10.52 27.80
CA PRO A 272 42.52 -11.42 27.35
C PRO A 272 42.64 -11.39 25.82
N GLU A 273 43.85 -11.14 25.37
CA GLU A 273 44.33 -11.42 24.01
C GLU A 273 44.43 -12.94 23.78
N GLY A 274 44.23 -13.34 22.52
CA GLY A 274 44.89 -14.52 21.95
C GLY A 274 44.05 -15.78 21.82
N LEU A 275 43.44 -15.98 20.65
CA LEU A 275 43.40 -17.29 20.02
C LEU A 275 43.29 -17.16 18.50
N SER A 276 44.44 -17.24 17.84
CA SER A 276 44.53 -17.49 16.40
C SER A 276 44.32 -18.99 16.17
N VAL A 277 43.25 -19.37 15.48
CA VAL A 277 43.09 -20.73 14.96
C VAL A 277 43.11 -20.68 13.44
N LEU A 278 44.14 -21.31 12.88
CA LEU A 278 44.27 -21.69 11.48
C LEU A 278 43.10 -22.57 11.06
N ILE A 279 42.34 -22.14 10.05
CA ILE A 279 41.44 -23.02 9.31
C ILE A 279 42.30 -23.75 8.27
N THR A 280 42.42 -25.07 8.42
CA THR A 280 42.92 -25.97 7.39
C THR A 280 41.76 -26.79 6.86
N ASP A 281 41.72 -26.94 5.53
CA ASP A 281 40.77 -27.77 4.79
C ASP A 281 40.82 -29.23 5.24
N GLY A 282 39.66 -29.86 5.39
CA GLY A 282 39.56 -31.28 5.70
C GLY A 282 38.14 -31.81 5.66
N ALA A 283 37.89 -32.69 4.68
CA ALA A 283 36.64 -33.38 4.41
C ALA A 283 36.02 -34.07 5.63
N VAL A 284 34.68 -34.01 5.75
CA VAL A 284 33.91 -34.73 6.76
C VAL A 284 32.94 -35.70 6.09
N ALA A 285 33.15 -36.99 6.33
CA ALA A 285 32.25 -38.09 6.05
C ALA A 285 31.07 -38.10 7.06
N PRO A 286 29.89 -38.66 6.71
CA PRO A 286 28.71 -38.56 7.56
C PRO A 286 28.78 -39.53 8.75
N VAL A 287 28.63 -38.99 9.96
CA VAL A 287 28.38 -39.77 11.18
C VAL A 287 26.89 -39.87 11.39
N ALA A 288 26.37 -41.09 11.43
CA ALA A 288 25.01 -41.43 11.78
C ALA A 288 24.77 -41.14 13.27
N ILE A 289 23.71 -40.37 13.58
CA ILE A 289 23.24 -40.16 14.95
C ILE A 289 22.04 -41.10 15.17
N ALA A 290 22.21 -41.99 16.14
CA ALA A 290 21.16 -42.87 16.65
C ALA A 290 20.17 -42.04 17.50
N VAL A 291 18.88 -42.19 17.21
CA VAL A 291 17.77 -41.62 17.97
C VAL A 291 17.51 -42.52 19.18
N ALA A 292 17.74 -42.00 20.39
CA ALA A 292 17.25 -42.61 21.62
C ALA A 292 15.85 -42.08 21.92
N ALA A 293 14.89 -42.99 22.04
CA ALA A 293 13.53 -42.72 22.44
C ALA A 293 13.44 -42.71 23.97
N ASP A 294 13.03 -41.58 24.55
CA ASP A 294 12.60 -41.51 25.94
C ASP A 294 11.08 -41.35 26.02
N ALA A 295 10.48 -42.21 26.82
CA ALA A 295 9.06 -42.26 27.12
C ALA A 295 8.69 -41.19 28.15
N VAL A 296 7.64 -40.41 27.88
CA VAL A 296 7.06 -39.45 28.82
C VAL A 296 5.65 -39.90 29.21
N ALA A 297 5.40 -39.92 30.52
CA ALA A 297 4.15 -40.27 31.17
C ALA A 297 3.06 -39.18 31.00
N PRO A 298 1.77 -39.51 31.21
CA PRO A 298 0.66 -38.58 30.95
C PRO A 298 0.31 -37.75 32.17
N GLY A 299 0.04 -36.46 31.97
CA GLY A 299 -0.71 -35.64 32.93
C GLY A 299 -0.23 -34.20 33.00
N GLU A 300 -0.95 -33.31 32.33
CA GLU A 300 -1.52 -32.07 32.87
C GLU A 300 -2.18 -31.27 31.74
N THR A 301 -3.48 -31.02 31.89
CA THR A 301 -4.29 -30.23 30.96
C THR A 301 -3.87 -28.75 31.05
N PRO A 302 -3.52 -28.07 29.94
CA PRO A 302 -3.25 -26.64 29.98
C PRO A 302 -4.55 -25.83 30.19
N PRO A 303 -4.47 -24.67 30.88
CA PRO A 303 -5.62 -23.78 31.05
C PRO A 303 -6.07 -23.17 29.71
N PRO A 304 -7.35 -22.80 29.58
CA PRO A 304 -7.88 -22.22 28.36
C PRO A 304 -7.22 -20.86 28.06
N PRO A 305 -6.98 -20.54 26.77
CA PRO A 305 -6.43 -19.24 26.38
C PRO A 305 -7.40 -18.10 26.76
N PRO A 306 -6.87 -16.92 27.15
CA PRO A 306 -7.68 -15.75 27.41
C PRO A 306 -8.40 -15.30 26.13
N GLY A 307 -9.70 -15.03 26.28
CA GLY A 307 -10.66 -14.85 25.20
C GLY A 307 -10.21 -13.89 24.10
N GLU A 308 -10.17 -14.43 22.88
CA GLU A 308 -10.23 -13.63 21.67
C GLU A 308 -11.54 -12.84 21.68
N THR A 309 -11.42 -11.52 21.71
CA THR A 309 -12.54 -10.63 21.46
C THR A 309 -12.98 -10.84 20.00
N PRO A 310 -14.26 -11.17 19.72
CA PRO A 310 -14.72 -11.36 18.36
C PRO A 310 -14.40 -10.12 17.52
N ALA A 311 -13.77 -10.33 16.37
CA ALA A 311 -13.64 -9.29 15.35
C ALA A 311 -15.02 -8.67 15.12
N ALA A 312 -15.08 -7.32 15.07
CA ALA A 312 -16.29 -6.60 14.74
C ALA A 312 -16.91 -7.21 13.46
N PRO A 313 -18.23 -7.41 13.41
CA PRO A 313 -18.87 -8.07 12.28
C PRO A 313 -18.49 -7.33 11.00
N GLY A 314 -17.84 -8.06 10.09
CA GLY A 314 -17.49 -7.57 8.76
C GLY A 314 -18.73 -6.93 8.15
N GLN A 315 -18.57 -5.67 7.75
CA GLN A 315 -19.61 -4.90 7.09
C GLN A 315 -20.06 -5.71 5.87
N ALA A 316 -21.26 -6.32 5.96
CA ALA A 316 -21.79 -7.16 4.90
C ALA A 316 -21.85 -6.32 3.62
N ALA A 317 -21.25 -6.82 2.54
CA ALA A 317 -21.35 -6.18 1.24
C ALA A 317 -22.84 -5.94 0.93
N PRO A 318 -23.25 -4.71 0.58
CA PRO A 318 -24.65 -4.42 0.28
C PRO A 318 -25.13 -5.35 -0.82
N ALA A 319 -26.34 -5.90 -0.64
CA ALA A 319 -26.99 -6.73 -1.65
C ALA A 319 -26.93 -6.01 -3.01
N ALA A 320 -26.55 -6.74 -4.07
CA ALA A 320 -26.34 -6.22 -5.41
C ALA A 320 -27.66 -5.74 -6.04
N GLY A 321 -28.18 -4.60 -5.57
CA GLY A 321 -29.18 -3.82 -6.28
C GLY A 321 -28.58 -3.24 -7.57
N ASP A 322 -29.44 -2.72 -8.44
CA ASP A 322 -29.10 -2.04 -9.70
C ASP A 322 -28.29 -0.77 -9.46
N GLN A 323 -27.03 -0.95 -9.04
CA GLN A 323 -26.02 0.09 -9.03
C GLN A 323 -25.83 0.59 -10.46
N PRO A 324 -25.88 1.91 -10.71
CA PRO A 324 -25.68 2.44 -12.05
C PRO A 324 -24.28 2.06 -12.54
N VAL A 325 -24.24 1.46 -13.72
CA VAL A 325 -23.02 0.99 -14.37
C VAL A 325 -22.58 2.05 -15.37
N THR A 326 -21.35 2.52 -15.25
CA THR A 326 -20.70 3.42 -16.22
C THR A 326 -19.99 2.59 -17.28
N PRO A 327 -20.37 2.69 -18.57
CA PRO A 327 -19.65 2.00 -19.63
C PRO A 327 -18.30 2.67 -19.88
N VAL A 328 -17.26 1.87 -20.02
CA VAL A 328 -15.89 2.28 -20.32
C VAL A 328 -15.39 1.48 -21.52
N GLN A 329 -15.09 2.19 -22.61
CA GLN A 329 -14.67 1.57 -23.86
C GLN A 329 -13.20 1.14 -23.77
N ALA A 330 -12.90 -0.04 -24.32
CA ALA A 330 -11.54 -0.52 -24.43
C ALA A 330 -10.86 0.09 -25.66
N ASP A 331 -9.60 0.48 -25.49
CA ASP A 331 -8.72 0.92 -26.56
C ASP A 331 -8.46 -0.26 -27.50
N ALA A 332 -8.63 -0.04 -28.80
CA ALA A 332 -8.48 -1.09 -29.81
C ALA A 332 -7.03 -1.54 -30.03
N THR A 333 -6.04 -0.77 -29.57
CA THR A 333 -4.62 -1.05 -29.81
C THR A 333 -3.95 -1.55 -28.53
N PRO A 334 -3.46 -2.80 -28.50
CA PRO A 334 -2.71 -3.31 -27.37
C PRO A 334 -1.37 -2.60 -27.22
N LEU A 335 -1.06 -2.19 -25.99
CA LEU A 335 0.13 -1.46 -25.61
C LEU A 335 1.22 -2.42 -25.12
N SER A 336 2.48 -2.07 -25.39
CA SER A 336 3.61 -2.68 -24.71
C SER A 336 3.62 -2.32 -23.21
N LYS A 337 4.47 -3.00 -22.43
CA LYS A 337 4.62 -2.74 -20.99
C LYS A 337 4.95 -1.27 -20.72
N ASP A 338 5.91 -0.70 -21.45
CA ASP A 338 6.39 0.66 -21.23
C ASP A 338 5.33 1.70 -21.62
N GLU A 339 4.59 1.46 -22.71
CA GLU A 339 3.48 2.31 -23.14
C GLU A 339 2.32 2.29 -22.13
N ALA A 340 2.02 1.12 -21.56
CA ALA A 340 1.00 0.97 -20.52
C ALA A 340 1.40 1.71 -19.23
N LEU A 341 2.65 1.60 -18.80
CA LEU A 341 3.17 2.32 -17.62
C LEU A 341 3.28 3.83 -17.84
N LYS A 342 3.53 4.26 -19.08
CA LYS A 342 3.57 5.68 -19.44
C LYS A 342 2.25 6.41 -19.17
N ILE A 343 1.11 5.73 -19.29
CA ILE A 343 -0.21 6.28 -18.92
C ILE A 343 -0.19 6.82 -17.49
N TRP A 344 0.28 5.99 -16.54
CA TRP A 344 0.38 6.38 -15.15
C TRP A 344 1.51 7.37 -14.90
N ALA A 345 2.67 7.21 -15.56
CA ALA A 345 3.77 8.16 -15.41
C ALA A 345 3.37 9.60 -15.77
N ASP A 346 2.60 9.77 -16.85
CA ASP A 346 2.10 11.08 -17.27
C ASP A 346 1.09 11.63 -16.28
N ARG A 347 0.13 10.81 -15.83
CA ARG A 347 -0.88 11.23 -14.84
C ARG A 347 -0.26 11.61 -13.49
N LEU A 348 0.72 10.85 -13.02
CA LEU A 348 1.41 11.13 -11.76
C LEU A 348 2.22 12.43 -11.82
N ARG A 349 2.73 12.80 -13.00
CA ARG A 349 3.39 14.10 -13.22
C ARG A 349 2.39 15.26 -13.14
N GLU A 350 1.17 15.10 -13.67
CA GLU A 350 0.09 16.08 -13.53
C GLU A 350 -0.32 16.30 -12.07
N LEU A 351 -0.13 15.30 -11.21
CA LEU A 351 -0.34 15.38 -9.75
C LEU A 351 0.85 16.00 -8.99
N ASN A 352 1.83 16.59 -9.69
CA ASN A 352 3.01 17.25 -9.12
C ASN A 352 3.94 16.32 -8.32
N LEU A 353 3.95 15.02 -8.64
CA LEU A 353 4.98 14.11 -8.16
C LEU A 353 6.29 14.33 -8.93
N GLY A 354 7.42 14.12 -8.27
CA GLY A 354 8.73 14.16 -8.91
C GLY A 354 9.11 12.82 -9.53
N ASP A 355 10.17 12.82 -10.33
CA ASP A 355 10.61 11.64 -11.09
C ASP A 355 10.95 10.45 -10.19
N ALA A 356 11.46 10.70 -8.97
CA ALA A 356 11.73 9.66 -7.98
C ALA A 356 10.47 8.91 -7.56
N GLU A 357 9.41 9.64 -7.21
CA GLU A 357 8.14 9.06 -6.79
C GLU A 357 7.43 8.38 -7.97
N ILE A 358 7.47 8.99 -9.16
CA ILE A 358 6.88 8.43 -10.39
C ILE A 358 7.56 7.10 -10.74
N ARG A 359 8.90 7.04 -10.70
CA ARG A 359 9.65 5.82 -10.95
C ARG A 359 9.31 4.74 -9.94
N HIS A 360 9.29 5.07 -8.65
CA HIS A 360 8.92 4.14 -7.58
C HIS A 360 7.53 3.52 -7.81
N LEU A 361 6.51 4.36 -8.05
CA LEU A 361 5.15 3.91 -8.28
C LEU A 361 5.04 3.05 -9.55
N THR A 362 5.66 3.47 -10.66
CA THR A 362 5.57 2.74 -11.94
C THR A 362 6.35 1.42 -11.95
N GLU A 363 7.46 1.33 -11.22
CA GLU A 363 8.17 0.06 -11.00
C GLU A 363 7.27 -0.95 -10.25
N ILE A 364 6.55 -0.51 -9.21
CA ILE A 364 5.59 -1.37 -8.50
C ILE A 364 4.40 -1.73 -9.40
N LEU A 365 3.78 -0.77 -10.10
CA LEU A 365 2.69 -1.07 -11.04
C LEU A 365 3.11 -2.06 -12.13
N GLY A 366 4.33 -1.93 -12.65
CA GLY A 366 4.88 -2.84 -13.66
C GLY A 366 5.09 -4.27 -13.15
N ALA A 367 5.19 -4.47 -11.84
CA ALA A 367 5.27 -5.78 -11.21
C ALA A 367 3.89 -6.33 -10.83
N GLN A 368 2.95 -5.48 -10.42
CA GLN A 368 1.70 -5.89 -9.79
C GLN A 368 0.47 -5.79 -10.70
N ALA A 369 0.38 -4.76 -11.53
CA ALA A 369 -0.81 -4.47 -12.34
C ALA A 369 -0.80 -5.18 -13.70
N LEU A 370 0.36 -5.25 -14.36
CA LEU A 370 0.48 -5.79 -15.73
C LEU A 370 0.63 -7.32 -15.72
N ARG A 371 -0.43 -7.99 -15.29
CA ARG A 371 -0.51 -9.45 -15.23
C ARG A 371 -0.73 -10.06 -16.63
N ALA A 372 -0.26 -11.28 -16.82
CA ALA A 372 -0.40 -12.03 -18.08
C ALA A 372 -1.65 -12.93 -18.12
N ASP A 373 -2.28 -13.18 -16.99
CA ASP A 373 -3.30 -14.22 -16.80
C ASP A 373 -4.72 -13.67 -16.58
N SER A 374 -4.85 -12.44 -16.10
CA SER A 374 -6.15 -11.83 -15.79
C SER A 374 -6.12 -10.32 -15.99
N ALA A 375 -7.31 -9.76 -16.25
CA ALA A 375 -7.47 -8.32 -16.22
C ALA A 375 -7.34 -7.76 -14.79
N THR A 376 -6.69 -6.62 -14.66
CA THR A 376 -6.55 -5.87 -13.40
C THR A 376 -7.11 -4.46 -13.57
N VAL A 377 -7.47 -3.83 -12.45
CA VAL A 377 -7.84 -2.41 -12.45
C VAL A 377 -6.87 -1.66 -11.56
N VAL A 378 -6.35 -0.54 -12.05
CA VAL A 378 -5.60 0.42 -11.25
C VAL A 378 -6.42 1.68 -11.13
N PHE A 379 -6.52 2.23 -9.92
CA PHE A 379 -7.21 3.50 -9.67
C PHE A 379 -6.53 4.25 -8.53
N ARG A 380 -6.79 5.56 -8.44
CA ARG A 380 -6.35 6.42 -7.34
C ARG A 380 -7.49 6.63 -6.35
N LEU A 381 -7.18 6.50 -5.05
CA LEU A 381 -8.11 6.82 -3.98
C LEU A 381 -8.39 8.32 -3.92
N ASP A 382 -9.59 8.67 -3.48
CA ASP A 382 -9.90 10.05 -3.11
C ASP A 382 -9.04 10.50 -1.91
N GLU A 383 -8.71 11.79 -1.86
CA GLU A 383 -7.88 12.35 -0.79
C GLU A 383 -8.54 12.20 0.59
N GLU A 384 -9.85 12.48 0.69
CA GLU A 384 -10.60 12.32 1.94
C GLU A 384 -10.66 10.84 2.38
N GLN A 385 -10.69 9.93 1.41
CA GLN A 385 -10.66 8.49 1.67
C GLN A 385 -9.30 8.06 2.21
N LEU A 386 -8.22 8.54 1.60
CA LEU A 386 -6.86 8.25 2.04
C LEU A 386 -6.60 8.82 3.43
N ASP A 387 -7.02 10.05 3.70
CA ASP A 387 -6.92 10.68 5.01
C ASP A 387 -7.72 9.92 6.08
N ALA A 388 -8.88 9.38 5.74
CA ALA A 388 -9.66 8.55 6.66
C ALA A 388 -9.01 7.18 6.94
N LEU A 389 -8.33 6.59 5.95
CA LEU A 389 -7.71 5.26 6.06
C LEU A 389 -6.35 5.30 6.74
N LEU A 390 -5.54 6.29 6.39
CA LEU A 390 -4.16 6.43 6.81
C LEU A 390 -3.83 7.92 7.00
N PRO A 391 -4.32 8.55 8.07
CA PRO A 391 -3.90 9.89 8.45
C PRO A 391 -2.37 10.04 8.49
N LEU A 392 -1.87 11.14 7.92
CA LEU A 392 -0.46 11.53 7.97
C LEU A 392 -0.36 12.95 8.53
N GLU A 393 0.31 13.09 9.66
CA GLU A 393 0.59 14.37 10.31
C GLU A 393 2.10 14.63 10.26
N VAL A 394 2.48 15.85 9.86
CA VAL A 394 3.85 16.33 9.86
C VAL A 394 3.91 17.64 10.64
N THR A 395 4.79 17.70 11.63
CA THR A 395 4.99 18.89 12.47
C THR A 395 6.46 19.35 12.37
N PRO A 396 6.74 20.61 12.03
CA PRO A 396 5.78 21.66 11.66
C PRO A 396 5.05 21.34 10.36
N LEU A 397 3.85 21.92 10.20
CA LEU A 397 3.03 21.71 9.01
C LEU A 397 3.79 22.13 7.74
N PRO A 398 3.86 21.28 6.70
CA PRO A 398 4.55 21.61 5.46
C PRO A 398 3.80 22.69 4.68
N ASP A 399 4.51 23.47 3.87
CA ASP A 399 3.89 24.44 2.95
C ASP A 399 3.03 23.73 1.89
N ARG A 400 3.40 22.48 1.56
CA ARG A 400 2.65 21.64 0.64
C ARG A 400 2.76 20.17 1.04
N GLN A 401 1.61 19.49 1.10
CA GLN A 401 1.53 18.05 1.28
C GLN A 401 0.84 17.46 0.04
N ILE A 402 1.49 16.52 -0.63
CA ILE A 402 0.95 15.82 -1.80
C ILE A 402 0.79 14.35 -1.43
N ARG A 403 -0.44 13.85 -1.47
CA ARG A 403 -0.74 12.45 -1.14
C ARG A 403 -1.33 11.74 -2.34
N VAL A 404 -0.74 10.61 -2.72
CA VAL A 404 -1.22 9.77 -3.82
C VAL A 404 -1.24 8.32 -3.38
N ALA A 405 -2.41 7.69 -3.40
CA ALA A 405 -2.56 6.26 -3.16
C ALA A 405 -3.19 5.58 -4.38
N LEU A 406 -2.41 4.71 -5.02
CA LEU A 406 -2.87 3.84 -6.09
C LEU A 406 -3.28 2.49 -5.53
N VAL A 407 -4.34 1.91 -6.07
CA VAL A 407 -4.80 0.57 -5.72
C VAL A 407 -4.83 -0.28 -6.99
N VAL A 408 -4.14 -1.41 -6.94
CA VAL A 408 -4.23 -2.49 -7.93
C VAL A 408 -5.26 -3.49 -7.44
N LEU A 409 -6.43 -3.48 -8.07
CA LEU A 409 -7.51 -4.43 -7.84
C LEU A 409 -7.32 -5.66 -8.73
N LEU A 410 -6.93 -6.74 -8.09
CA LEU A 410 -6.82 -8.06 -8.68
C LEU A 410 -8.21 -8.68 -8.83
N ASP A 411 -8.29 -9.73 -9.63
CA ASP A 411 -9.50 -10.57 -9.76
C ASP A 411 -10.75 -9.80 -10.21
N SER A 412 -10.55 -8.69 -10.93
CA SER A 412 -11.61 -7.83 -11.48
C SER A 412 -12.05 -8.25 -12.88
N ASP A 413 -11.45 -9.28 -13.43
CA ASP A 413 -11.80 -9.78 -14.74
C ASP A 413 -13.22 -10.37 -14.71
N PRO A 414 -14.18 -9.81 -15.47
CA PRO A 414 -15.56 -10.28 -15.44
C PRO A 414 -15.70 -11.72 -15.98
N ASP A 415 -14.74 -12.23 -16.74
CA ASP A 415 -14.71 -13.62 -17.23
C ASP A 415 -14.08 -14.60 -16.22
N LEU A 416 -13.55 -14.11 -15.10
CA LEU A 416 -12.81 -14.93 -14.14
C LEU A 416 -13.64 -16.10 -13.61
N MET A 417 -14.88 -15.84 -13.19
CA MET A 417 -15.74 -16.89 -12.64
C MET A 417 -16.06 -17.98 -13.67
N ASN A 418 -16.24 -17.61 -14.95
CA ASN A 418 -16.42 -18.59 -16.02
C ASN A 418 -15.17 -19.47 -16.21
N ARG A 419 -13.98 -18.90 -16.07
CA ARG A 419 -12.73 -19.66 -16.11
C ARG A 419 -12.58 -20.58 -14.90
N VAL A 420 -12.93 -20.10 -13.71
CA VAL A 420 -12.94 -20.91 -12.48
C VAL A 420 -13.90 -22.10 -12.64
N ASP A 421 -15.12 -21.87 -13.14
CA ASP A 421 -16.09 -22.93 -13.39
C ASP A 421 -15.55 -23.99 -14.37
N GLY A 422 -14.85 -23.54 -15.42
CA GLY A 422 -14.13 -24.41 -16.35
C GLY A 422 -13.04 -25.25 -15.68
N LEU A 423 -12.25 -24.65 -14.78
CA LEU A 423 -11.20 -25.35 -14.03
C LEU A 423 -11.78 -26.34 -13.02
N VAL A 424 -12.86 -25.98 -12.31
CA VAL A 424 -13.57 -26.87 -11.39
C VAL A 424 -14.08 -28.10 -12.14
N LYS A 425 -14.65 -27.93 -13.34
CA LYS A 425 -15.05 -29.06 -14.17
C LYS A 425 -13.87 -29.95 -14.57
N GLN A 426 -12.69 -29.37 -14.81
CA GLN A 426 -11.46 -30.11 -15.13
C GLN A 426 -10.88 -30.89 -13.94
N LEU A 427 -11.32 -30.62 -12.70
CA LEU A 427 -10.98 -31.48 -11.56
C LEU A 427 -11.56 -32.90 -11.71
N GLY A 428 -12.59 -33.10 -12.52
CA GLY A 428 -13.16 -34.41 -12.87
C GLY A 428 -12.63 -34.97 -14.20
N ALA A 429 -11.55 -34.40 -14.75
CA ALA A 429 -11.02 -34.84 -16.04
C ALA A 429 -10.55 -36.30 -15.99
N GLY A 430 -10.71 -37.03 -17.10
CA GLY A 430 -10.37 -38.45 -17.19
C GLY A 430 -8.88 -38.75 -17.01
N THR A 431 -8.00 -37.78 -17.29
CA THR A 431 -6.55 -37.94 -17.13
C THR A 431 -6.04 -37.25 -15.86
N TYR A 432 -5.10 -37.89 -15.16
CA TYR A 432 -4.51 -37.34 -13.94
C TYR A 432 -3.81 -35.99 -14.18
N SER A 433 -3.08 -35.87 -15.30
CA SER A 433 -2.32 -34.66 -15.65
C SER A 433 -3.21 -33.42 -15.78
N GLU A 434 -4.42 -33.56 -16.34
CA GLU A 434 -5.36 -32.44 -16.49
C GLU A 434 -5.93 -32.01 -15.14
N ARG A 435 -6.22 -32.97 -14.24
CA ARG A 435 -6.71 -32.69 -12.89
C ARG A 435 -5.69 -31.93 -12.06
N GLU A 436 -4.43 -32.36 -12.10
CA GLU A 436 -3.34 -31.66 -11.39
C GLU A 436 -3.11 -30.26 -11.95
N ALA A 437 -3.15 -30.09 -13.28
CA ALA A 437 -3.01 -28.78 -13.90
C ALA A 437 -4.16 -27.84 -13.52
N ALA A 438 -5.40 -28.34 -13.47
CA ALA A 438 -6.55 -27.57 -13.03
C ALA A 438 -6.47 -27.19 -11.56
N ALA A 439 -6.10 -28.14 -10.69
CA ALA A 439 -5.90 -27.90 -9.26
C ALA A 439 -4.80 -26.86 -9.01
N ALA A 440 -3.66 -26.95 -9.71
CA ALA A 440 -2.59 -25.96 -9.61
C ALA A 440 -3.04 -24.55 -10.03
N ARG A 441 -3.85 -24.43 -11.08
CA ARG A 441 -4.41 -23.15 -11.53
C ARG A 441 -5.40 -22.58 -10.52
N LEU A 442 -6.28 -23.41 -9.94
CA LEU A 442 -7.22 -22.98 -8.90
C LEU A 442 -6.49 -22.48 -7.65
N ARG A 443 -5.42 -23.18 -7.24
CA ARG A 443 -4.55 -22.72 -6.15
C ARG A 443 -3.90 -21.36 -6.45
N ALA A 444 -3.40 -21.18 -7.68
CA ALA A 444 -2.79 -19.92 -8.10
C ALA A 444 -3.78 -18.73 -8.13
N LEU A 445 -5.08 -18.99 -8.33
CA LEU A 445 -6.13 -17.97 -8.23
C LEU A 445 -6.48 -17.61 -6.77
N GLY A 446 -6.12 -18.47 -5.80
CA GLY A 446 -6.26 -18.19 -4.38
C GLY A 446 -7.70 -17.83 -3.96
N PRO A 447 -7.91 -16.73 -3.22
CA PRO A 447 -9.23 -16.34 -2.70
C PRO A 447 -10.33 -16.23 -3.76
N ALA A 448 -10.00 -15.86 -5.00
CA ALA A 448 -10.99 -15.71 -6.07
C ALA A 448 -11.66 -17.04 -6.46
N ALA A 449 -11.00 -18.18 -6.25
CA ALA A 449 -11.57 -19.50 -6.55
C ALA A 449 -12.48 -20.03 -5.42
N ARG A 450 -12.37 -19.49 -4.20
CA ARG A 450 -13.03 -20.03 -2.99
C ARG A 450 -14.54 -20.20 -3.13
N PRO A 451 -15.33 -19.21 -3.63
CA PRO A 451 -16.78 -19.37 -3.72
C PRO A 451 -17.21 -20.57 -4.57
N ARG A 452 -16.54 -20.79 -5.71
CA ARG A 452 -16.84 -21.91 -6.61
C ARG A 452 -16.34 -23.25 -6.10
N LEU A 453 -15.20 -23.25 -5.41
CA LEU A 453 -14.71 -24.46 -4.74
C LEU A 453 -15.66 -24.89 -3.63
N GLN A 454 -16.20 -23.95 -2.85
CA GLN A 454 -17.20 -24.23 -1.79
C GLN A 454 -18.48 -24.85 -2.36
N GLU A 455 -18.95 -24.36 -3.51
CA GLU A 455 -20.07 -24.98 -4.24
C GLU A 455 -19.69 -26.39 -4.73
N ALA A 456 -18.48 -26.55 -5.26
CA ALA A 456 -17.97 -27.80 -5.84
C ALA A 456 -17.74 -28.93 -4.83
N VAL A 457 -17.58 -28.63 -3.54
CA VAL A 457 -17.54 -29.68 -2.48
C VAL A 457 -18.80 -30.55 -2.50
N ASN A 458 -19.94 -30.00 -2.94
CA ASN A 458 -21.20 -30.75 -3.05
C ASN A 458 -21.46 -31.33 -4.45
N ASN A 459 -20.44 -31.44 -5.30
CA ASN A 459 -20.58 -31.99 -6.65
C ASN A 459 -20.93 -33.49 -6.61
N SER A 460 -21.71 -33.96 -7.59
CA SER A 460 -22.05 -35.39 -7.69
C SER A 460 -20.90 -36.28 -8.14
N ASP A 461 -19.87 -35.71 -8.76
CA ASP A 461 -18.61 -36.40 -9.06
C ASP A 461 -17.72 -36.41 -7.80
N PRO A 462 -17.45 -37.59 -7.19
CA PRO A 462 -16.63 -37.70 -5.99
C PRO A 462 -15.22 -37.14 -6.15
N GLU A 463 -14.63 -37.20 -7.36
CA GLU A 463 -13.27 -36.68 -7.59
C GLU A 463 -13.25 -35.15 -7.54
N ILE A 464 -14.27 -34.48 -8.10
CA ILE A 464 -14.40 -33.01 -8.04
C ILE A 464 -14.59 -32.57 -6.59
N SER A 465 -15.52 -33.20 -5.86
CA SER A 465 -15.81 -32.90 -4.46
C SER A 465 -14.56 -33.01 -3.59
N PHE A 466 -13.86 -34.16 -3.66
CA PHE A 466 -12.65 -34.42 -2.89
C PHE A 466 -11.52 -33.40 -3.17
N ARG A 467 -11.27 -33.07 -4.45
CA ARG A 467 -10.23 -32.10 -4.82
C ARG A 467 -10.59 -30.68 -4.43
N ALA A 468 -11.86 -30.29 -4.55
CA ALA A 468 -12.31 -28.97 -4.13
C ALA A 468 -12.12 -28.78 -2.62
N GLU A 469 -12.46 -29.81 -1.81
CA GLU A 469 -12.22 -29.83 -0.37
C GLU A 469 -10.73 -29.71 -0.03
N SER A 470 -9.88 -30.52 -0.67
CA SER A 470 -8.43 -30.48 -0.47
C SER A 470 -7.81 -29.10 -0.78
N ILE A 471 -8.26 -28.43 -1.85
CA ILE A 471 -7.77 -27.08 -2.19
C ILE A 471 -8.25 -26.05 -1.16
N LEU A 472 -9.48 -26.16 -0.67
CA LEU A 472 -10.00 -25.26 0.36
C LEU A 472 -9.26 -25.41 1.69
N GLU A 473 -8.93 -26.63 2.08
CA GLU A 473 -8.14 -26.90 3.28
C GLU A 473 -6.75 -26.25 3.18
N GLU A 474 -6.09 -26.33 2.02
CA GLU A 474 -4.82 -25.64 1.78
C GLU A 474 -4.94 -24.11 1.90
N PHE A 475 -6.08 -23.52 1.51
CA PHE A 475 -6.32 -22.08 1.66
C PHE A 475 -6.50 -21.66 3.12
N ASP A 476 -7.02 -22.54 3.96
CA ASP A 476 -7.19 -22.29 5.39
C ASP A 476 -5.88 -22.53 6.17
N PHE A 477 -4.97 -23.37 5.64
CA PHE A 477 -3.70 -23.75 6.26
C PHE A 477 -2.47 -23.67 5.32
N PRO A 478 -2.10 -22.47 4.83
CA PRO A 478 -1.09 -22.30 3.78
C PRO A 478 0.35 -22.71 4.14
N GLU A 479 0.66 -22.99 5.41
CA GLU A 479 2.02 -23.33 5.88
C GLU A 479 2.13 -24.73 6.51
N GLY A 480 1.21 -25.65 6.20
CA GLY A 480 1.23 -26.98 6.83
C GLY A 480 1.00 -26.91 8.34
N GLY A 481 0.32 -25.86 8.80
CA GLY A 481 -0.19 -25.77 10.15
C GLY A 481 -1.19 -26.90 10.33
N VAL A 482 -0.76 -27.96 11.02
CA VAL A 482 -1.63 -29.09 11.33
C VAL A 482 -2.85 -28.55 12.08
N PRO A 483 -4.08 -28.83 11.65
CA PRO A 483 -5.26 -28.44 12.42
C PRO A 483 -5.16 -29.08 13.82
N ASN A 484 -5.29 -28.26 14.86
CA ASN A 484 -5.25 -28.69 16.27
C ASN A 484 -6.40 -29.63 16.62
#